data_AF-A0A9P9YGH1-F1
#
_entry.id   AF-A0A9P9YGH1-F1
#
_cell.length_a   1.000
_cell.length_b   1.000
_cell.length_c   1.000
_cell.angle_alpha   90.00
_cell.angle_beta   90.00
_cell.angle_gamma   90.00
#
_symmetry.space_group_name_H-M   'P 1'
#
loop_
_entity.id
_entity.type
_entity.pdbx_description
1 polymer ?
#
loop_
_entity_poly.entity_id
_entity_poly.type
_entity_poly.pdbx_seq_one_letter_code
_entity_poly.pdbx_strand_id
1 'polypeptide(L)'
;MKFAAVIILTLFVASGWTQPLDLGIPAQLDAQVRSVVDEMADIGKSTGEALVHQYEEIVLEPQHELEDALDQLESRRQESPECVAAEDGEIARIVDAAHEDLHSCGMVAAHTSAEIASDVNAATQQLVFGGYSLGRTYNKCNSYKNSVLKQSCMAKFYMQTTVYLVSARSSIKTIRKSTSERIPAVFTDGNVCTHSASSQAVQGLQEISSHIDACVSRRR
;
A
#
# COMPACT_ATOMS: atom_id res chain seq x y z
N MET A 1 -2.32 5.64 16.94
CA MET A 1 -2.74 5.41 15.54
C MET A 1 -1.86 4.40 14.78
N LYS A 2 -0.57 4.24 15.13
CA LYS A 2 0.34 3.20 14.58
C LYS A 2 -0.20 1.76 14.61
N PHE A 3 -1.02 1.39 15.60
CA PHE A 3 -1.57 0.04 15.69
C PHE A 3 -2.74 -0.24 14.74
N ALA A 4 -3.53 0.77 14.34
CA ALA A 4 -4.70 0.55 13.50
C ALA A 4 -4.33 0.28 12.03
N ALA A 5 -3.34 1.02 11.50
CA ALA A 5 -2.86 0.82 10.13
C ALA A 5 -2.15 -0.54 9.95
N VAL A 6 -1.37 -0.96 10.95
CA VAL A 6 -0.70 -2.27 10.96
C VAL A 6 -1.71 -3.41 11.08
N ILE A 7 -2.81 -3.25 11.82
CA ILE A 7 -3.86 -4.28 11.94
C ILE A 7 -4.64 -4.44 10.63
N ILE A 8 -4.90 -3.35 9.90
CA ILE A 8 -5.57 -3.42 8.60
C ILE A 8 -4.65 -4.09 7.57
N LEU A 9 -3.36 -3.71 7.50
CA LEU A 9 -2.40 -4.38 6.60
C LEU A 9 -2.18 -5.86 6.94
N THR A 10 -2.09 -6.22 8.23
CA THR A 10 -1.89 -7.62 8.65
C THR A 10 -3.12 -8.49 8.43
N LEU A 11 -4.34 -7.94 8.48
CA LEU A 11 -5.56 -8.67 8.13
C LEU A 11 -5.65 -9.00 6.64
N PHE A 12 -5.07 -8.18 5.75
CA PHE A 12 -5.00 -8.48 4.32
C PHE A 12 -3.93 -9.53 3.96
N VAL A 13 -2.85 -9.61 4.74
CA VAL A 13 -1.74 -10.56 4.50
C VAL A 13 -1.97 -11.91 5.20
N ALA A 14 -2.70 -11.96 6.31
CA ALA A 14 -2.78 -13.18 7.13
C ALA A 14 -3.87 -14.20 6.70
N SER A 15 -4.95 -13.78 6.03
CA SER A 15 -6.12 -14.67 5.87
C SER A 15 -6.11 -15.58 4.64
N GLY A 16 -5.08 -15.54 3.78
CA GLY A 16 -5.02 -16.35 2.55
C GLY A 16 -3.73 -17.11 2.31
N TRP A 17 -2.73 -16.94 3.17
CA TRP A 17 -1.35 -17.28 2.85
C TRP A 17 -1.01 -18.58 3.60
N THR A 18 -0.53 -19.58 2.85
CA THR A 18 0.20 -20.78 3.33
C THR A 18 -0.52 -22.12 3.52
N GLN A 19 -1.77 -22.34 3.10
CA GLN A 19 -2.26 -23.73 2.99
C GLN A 19 -2.03 -24.26 1.56
N PRO A 20 -1.20 -25.31 1.36
CA PRO A 20 -1.10 -25.96 0.06
C PRO A 20 -2.49 -26.51 -0.27
N LEU A 21 -3.13 -25.89 -1.26
CA LEU A 21 -4.40 -26.33 -1.81
C LEU A 21 -4.14 -27.65 -2.54
N ASP A 22 -4.19 -28.76 -1.80
CA ASP A 22 -4.13 -30.11 -2.35
C ASP A 22 -5.50 -30.41 -3.00
N LEU A 23 -5.70 -29.88 -4.21
CA LEU A 23 -6.98 -29.84 -4.89
C LEU A 23 -7.41 -31.19 -5.50
N GLY A 24 -6.56 -32.23 -5.38
CA GLY A 24 -6.84 -33.60 -5.83
C GLY A 24 -6.97 -33.79 -7.35
N ILE A 25 -6.79 -32.73 -8.15
CA ILE A 25 -7.01 -32.65 -9.60
C ILE A 25 -5.87 -33.31 -10.41
N PRO A 26 -6.08 -33.60 -11.72
CA PRO A 26 -5.03 -34.11 -12.59
C PRO A 26 -3.78 -33.22 -12.54
N ALA A 27 -2.58 -33.83 -12.51
CA ALA A 27 -1.31 -33.14 -12.25
C ALA A 27 -1.03 -31.93 -13.16
N GLN A 28 -1.43 -31.99 -14.43
CA GLN A 28 -1.27 -30.87 -15.39
C GLN A 28 -2.17 -29.67 -15.07
N LEU A 29 -3.33 -29.92 -14.46
CA LEU A 29 -4.30 -28.90 -14.08
C LEU A 29 -3.97 -28.33 -12.71
N ASP A 30 -3.55 -29.20 -11.80
CA ASP A 30 -2.99 -28.82 -10.50
C ASP A 30 -1.78 -27.88 -10.67
N ALA A 31 -0.86 -28.18 -11.60
CA ALA A 31 0.26 -27.28 -11.91
C ALA A 31 -0.18 -25.90 -12.44
N GLN A 32 -1.21 -25.84 -13.28
CA GLN A 32 -1.73 -24.56 -13.79
C GLN A 32 -2.44 -23.74 -12.72
N VAL A 33 -3.22 -24.38 -11.85
CA VAL A 33 -3.88 -23.70 -10.74
C VAL A 33 -2.85 -23.21 -9.73
N ARG A 34 -1.84 -24.03 -9.39
CA ARG A 34 -0.73 -23.62 -8.51
C ARG A 34 0.05 -22.44 -9.10
N SER A 35 0.42 -22.49 -10.38
CA SER A 35 1.10 -21.38 -11.04
C SER A 35 0.32 -20.06 -10.97
N VAL A 36 -1.01 -20.10 -11.10
CA VAL A 36 -1.87 -18.92 -10.96
C VAL A 36 -1.90 -18.41 -9.51
N VAL A 37 -1.94 -19.33 -8.54
CA VAL A 37 -1.93 -18.98 -7.11
C VAL A 37 -0.58 -18.38 -6.71
N ASP A 38 0.53 -18.98 -7.15
CA ASP A 38 1.88 -18.50 -6.88
C ASP A 38 2.11 -17.12 -7.50
N GLU A 39 1.72 -16.91 -8.77
CA GLU A 39 1.84 -15.58 -9.42
C GLU A 39 1.03 -14.52 -8.68
N MET A 40 -0.13 -14.87 -8.14
CA MET A 40 -0.95 -13.94 -7.36
C MET A 40 -0.42 -13.68 -5.95
N ALA A 41 0.19 -14.67 -5.32
CA ALA A 41 0.89 -14.49 -4.06
C ALA A 41 2.08 -13.52 -4.25
N ASP A 42 2.85 -13.68 -5.32
CA ASP A 42 3.96 -12.79 -5.65
C ASP A 42 3.50 -11.37 -5.97
N ILE A 43 2.39 -11.22 -6.70
CA ILE A 43 1.78 -9.90 -6.99
C ILE A 43 1.29 -9.24 -5.70
N GLY A 44 0.62 -10.01 -4.83
CA GLY A 44 0.13 -9.50 -3.55
C GLY A 44 1.28 -9.03 -2.65
N LYS A 45 2.35 -9.83 -2.58
CA LYS A 45 3.56 -9.50 -1.83
C LYS A 45 4.25 -8.24 -2.37
N SER A 46 4.57 -8.22 -3.66
CA SER A 46 5.27 -7.08 -4.27
C SER A 46 4.44 -5.79 -4.20
N THR A 47 3.11 -5.88 -4.33
CA THR A 47 2.23 -4.73 -4.15
C THR A 47 2.25 -4.25 -2.70
N GLY A 48 2.17 -5.15 -1.73
CA GLY A 48 2.26 -4.80 -0.31
C GLY A 48 3.58 -4.11 0.05
N GLU A 49 4.71 -4.66 -0.40
CA GLU A 49 6.04 -4.07 -0.20
C GLU A 49 6.14 -2.68 -0.84
N ALA A 50 5.62 -2.50 -2.06
CA ALA A 50 5.61 -1.21 -2.74
C ALA A 50 4.73 -0.18 -2.01
N LEU A 51 3.56 -0.57 -1.50
CA LEU A 51 2.68 0.32 -0.74
C LEU A 51 3.29 0.73 0.62
N VAL A 52 4.04 -0.16 1.28
CA VAL A 52 4.77 0.18 2.50
C VAL A 52 5.88 1.17 2.20
N HIS A 53 6.69 0.91 1.18
CA HIS A 53 7.75 1.82 0.77
C HIS A 53 7.21 3.20 0.38
N GLN A 54 6.07 3.23 -0.31
CA GLN A 54 5.36 4.46 -0.64
C GLN A 54 4.95 5.26 0.61
N TYR A 55 4.50 4.59 1.67
CA TYR A 55 4.15 5.26 2.93
C TYR A 55 5.39 5.87 3.60
N GLU A 56 6.51 5.16 3.58
CA GLU A 56 7.76 5.67 4.15
C GLU A 56 8.21 6.96 3.45
N GLU A 57 8.23 6.97 2.12
CA GLU A 57 8.71 8.13 1.35
C GLU A 57 7.71 9.28 1.31
N ILE A 58 6.43 9.02 1.06
CA ILE A 58 5.46 10.12 0.91
C ILE A 58 5.08 10.73 2.25
N VAL A 59 5.02 9.94 3.32
CA VAL A 59 4.48 10.39 4.62
C VAL A 59 5.57 10.58 5.65
N LEU A 60 6.42 9.58 5.89
CA LEU A 60 7.38 9.65 7.01
C LEU A 60 8.56 10.57 6.73
N GLU A 61 9.14 10.49 5.53
CA GLU A 61 10.34 11.28 5.20
C GLU A 61 10.07 12.80 5.24
N PRO A 62 9.05 13.36 4.54
CA PRO A 62 8.68 14.77 4.65
C PRO A 62 8.31 15.22 6.06
N GLN A 63 7.72 14.34 6.87
CA GLN A 63 7.43 14.65 8.28
C GLN A 63 8.71 14.76 9.10
N HIS A 64 9.65 13.82 8.95
CA HIS A 64 10.93 13.89 9.66
C HIS A 64 11.76 15.10 9.22
N GLU A 65 11.77 15.46 7.93
CA GLU A 65 12.44 16.67 7.46
C GLU A 65 11.90 17.94 8.16
N LEU A 66 10.58 18.03 8.33
CA LEU A 66 9.93 19.13 9.03
C LEU A 66 10.22 19.11 10.53
N GLU A 67 10.15 17.94 11.17
CA GLU A 67 10.47 17.74 12.59
C GLU A 67 11.93 18.11 12.88
N ASP A 68 12.89 17.65 12.07
CA ASP A 68 14.31 17.96 12.21
C ASP A 68 14.58 19.46 12.07
N ALA A 69 13.90 20.15 11.15
CA ALA A 69 14.03 21.60 10.98
C ALA A 69 13.45 22.37 12.18
N LEU A 70 12.33 21.89 12.75
CA LEU A 70 11.73 22.48 13.94
C LEU A 70 12.59 22.25 15.18
N ASP A 71 13.14 21.05 15.36
CA ASP A 71 14.05 20.71 16.46
C ASP A 71 15.33 21.55 16.41
N GLN A 72 15.86 21.81 15.21
CA GLN A 72 16.98 22.74 15.02
C GLN A 72 16.63 24.14 15.52
N LEU A 73 15.45 24.67 15.19
CA LEU A 73 14.99 25.97 15.70
C LEU A 73 14.77 25.98 17.21
N GLU A 74 14.12 24.95 17.75
CA GLU A 74 13.80 24.87 19.18
C GLU A 74 15.08 24.70 20.01
N SER A 75 16.11 24.02 19.48
CA SER A 75 17.43 23.95 20.14
C SER A 75 18.01 25.35 20.40
N ARG A 76 17.72 26.32 19.52
CA ARG A 76 18.15 27.72 19.68
C ARG A 76 17.43 28.45 20.79
N ARG A 77 16.28 27.96 21.25
CA ARG A 77 15.59 28.52 22.43
C ARG A 77 16.46 28.39 23.68
N GLN A 78 17.31 27.38 23.76
CA GLN A 78 18.29 27.24 24.85
C GLN A 78 19.34 28.37 24.84
N GLU A 79 19.68 28.88 23.65
CA GLU A 79 20.68 29.94 23.48
C GLU A 79 20.07 31.34 23.63
N SER A 80 18.85 31.56 23.13
CA SER A 80 18.17 32.85 23.17
C SER A 80 16.65 32.71 23.26
N PRO A 81 16.10 32.50 24.48
CA PRO A 81 14.67 32.24 24.67
C PRO A 81 13.77 33.36 24.14
N GLU A 82 14.18 34.60 24.33
CA GLU A 82 13.37 35.76 23.97
C GLU A 82 13.35 36.05 22.47
N CYS A 83 14.43 35.73 21.75
CA CYS A 83 14.46 35.90 20.29
C CYS A 83 13.65 34.82 19.57
N VAL A 84 13.68 33.58 20.07
CA VAL A 84 12.81 32.51 19.54
C VAL A 84 11.35 32.78 19.86
N ALA A 85 11.05 33.19 21.10
CA ALA A 85 9.67 33.48 21.52
C ALA A 85 9.00 34.61 20.71
N ALA A 86 9.78 35.54 20.16
CA ALA A 86 9.27 36.60 19.28
C ALA A 86 8.79 36.05 17.93
N GLU A 87 9.35 34.93 17.48
CA GLU A 87 9.05 34.29 16.20
C GLU A 87 8.04 33.13 16.34
N ASP A 88 7.67 32.72 17.57
CA ASP A 88 6.76 31.59 17.84
C ASP A 88 5.46 31.65 17.02
N GLY A 89 4.92 32.85 16.79
CA GLY A 89 3.70 33.03 15.99
C GLY A 89 3.90 32.86 14.48
N GLU A 90 5.10 33.05 13.96
CA GLU A 90 5.45 32.74 12.56
C GLU A 90 5.80 31.25 12.43
N ILE A 91 6.57 30.70 13.39
CA ILE A 91 6.88 29.26 13.46
C ILE A 91 5.58 28.44 13.46
N ALA A 92 4.62 28.77 14.33
CA ALA A 92 3.34 28.08 14.39
C ALA A 92 2.58 28.15 13.05
N ARG A 93 2.55 29.32 12.39
CA ARG A 93 1.88 29.47 11.09
C ARG A 93 2.50 28.60 10.00
N ILE A 94 3.83 28.54 9.93
CA ILE A 94 4.54 27.72 8.93
C ILE A 94 4.29 26.23 9.20
N VAL A 95 4.41 25.80 10.46
CA VAL A 95 4.20 24.39 10.85
C VAL A 95 2.76 23.95 10.63
N ASP A 96 1.78 24.79 10.97
CA ASP A 96 0.35 24.50 10.76
C ASP A 96 0.01 24.37 9.27
N ALA A 97 0.49 25.31 8.44
CA ALA A 97 0.29 25.26 6.99
C ALA A 97 0.95 24.01 6.38
N ALA A 98 2.19 23.70 6.79
CA ALA A 98 2.89 22.50 6.35
C ALA A 98 2.14 21.22 6.75
N HIS A 99 1.60 21.16 7.97
CA HIS A 99 0.78 20.03 8.42
C HIS A 99 -0.49 19.87 7.59
N GLU A 100 -1.18 20.96 7.27
CA GLU A 100 -2.38 20.93 6.43
C GLU A 100 -2.07 20.42 5.02
N ASP A 101 -1.00 20.91 4.40
CA ASP A 101 -0.56 20.50 3.07
C ASP A 101 -0.11 19.04 3.05
N LEU A 102 0.74 18.63 4.00
CA LEU A 102 1.18 17.23 4.14
C LEU A 102 -0.01 16.29 4.36
N HIS A 103 -0.99 16.71 5.17
CA HIS A 103 -2.21 15.93 5.40
C HIS A 103 -3.05 15.80 4.13
N SER A 104 -3.26 16.89 3.40
CA SER A 104 -4.01 16.92 2.15
C SER A 104 -3.37 16.02 1.09
N CYS A 105 -2.07 16.17 0.85
CA CYS A 105 -1.30 15.32 -0.07
C CYS A 105 -1.33 13.84 0.37
N GLY A 106 -1.15 13.58 1.67
CA GLY A 106 -1.14 12.23 2.24
C GLY A 106 -2.49 11.51 2.12
N MET A 107 -3.61 12.24 2.22
CA MET A 107 -4.96 11.67 2.06
C MET A 107 -5.21 11.15 0.64
N VAL A 108 -4.73 11.86 -0.38
CA VAL A 108 -4.86 11.43 -1.79
C VAL A 108 -4.03 10.16 -2.04
N ALA A 109 -2.79 10.13 -1.52
CA ALA A 109 -1.94 8.95 -1.60
C ALA A 109 -2.61 7.75 -0.90
N ALA A 110 -3.07 7.93 0.33
CA ALA A 110 -3.73 6.89 1.12
C ALA A 110 -5.01 6.35 0.46
N HIS A 111 -5.85 7.24 -0.11
CA HIS A 111 -7.05 6.82 -0.84
C HIS A 111 -6.71 5.90 -2.01
N THR A 112 -5.70 6.28 -2.80
CA THR A 112 -5.32 5.49 -3.97
C THR A 112 -4.63 4.18 -3.58
N SER A 113 -3.79 4.18 -2.55
CA SER A 113 -3.23 2.95 -1.98
C SER A 113 -4.33 1.99 -1.49
N ALA A 114 -5.39 2.52 -0.89
CA ALA A 114 -6.54 1.72 -0.45
C ALA A 114 -7.32 1.12 -1.63
N GLU A 115 -7.50 1.87 -2.73
CA GLU A 115 -8.10 1.32 -3.96
C GLU A 115 -7.27 0.18 -4.53
N ILE A 116 -5.94 0.33 -4.60
CA ILE A 116 -5.04 -0.71 -5.11
C ILE A 116 -5.11 -1.97 -4.23
N ALA A 117 -5.06 -1.80 -2.90
CA ALA A 117 -5.19 -2.91 -1.96
C ALA A 117 -6.56 -3.61 -2.09
N SER A 118 -7.64 -2.85 -2.29
CA SER A 118 -8.98 -3.38 -2.53
C SER A 118 -9.06 -4.19 -3.83
N ASP A 119 -8.48 -3.69 -4.93
CA ASP A 119 -8.45 -4.39 -6.22
C ASP A 119 -7.70 -5.73 -6.12
N VAL A 120 -6.54 -5.73 -5.47
CA VAL A 120 -5.73 -6.93 -5.23
C VAL A 120 -6.48 -7.92 -4.36
N ASN A 121 -7.11 -7.46 -3.28
CA ASN A 121 -7.89 -8.30 -2.38
C ASN A 121 -9.11 -8.91 -3.09
N ALA A 122 -9.87 -8.13 -3.86
CA ALA A 122 -11.03 -8.61 -4.60
C ALA A 122 -10.65 -9.72 -5.60
N ALA A 123 -9.55 -9.52 -6.34
CA ALA A 123 -9.05 -10.53 -7.26
C ALA A 123 -8.52 -11.79 -6.55
N THR A 124 -7.85 -11.62 -5.41
CA THR A 124 -7.39 -12.74 -4.58
C THR A 124 -8.57 -13.56 -4.07
N GLN A 125 -9.60 -12.91 -3.55
CA GLN A 125 -10.82 -13.58 -3.07
C GLN A 125 -11.50 -14.34 -4.22
N GLN A 126 -11.63 -13.74 -5.39
CA GLN A 126 -12.19 -14.40 -6.57
C GLN A 126 -11.44 -15.70 -6.91
N LEU A 127 -10.11 -15.70 -6.80
CA LEU A 127 -9.28 -16.88 -7.05
C LEU A 127 -9.42 -17.94 -5.97
N VAL A 128 -9.37 -17.56 -4.71
CA VAL A 128 -9.49 -18.50 -3.58
C VAL A 128 -10.85 -19.19 -3.62
N PHE A 129 -11.95 -18.43 -3.74
CA PHE A 129 -13.29 -19.00 -3.83
C PHE A 129 -13.48 -19.83 -5.12
N GLY A 130 -12.90 -19.38 -6.23
CA GLY A 130 -12.90 -20.12 -7.49
C GLY A 130 -12.18 -21.47 -7.39
N GLY A 131 -10.97 -21.47 -6.83
CA GLY A 131 -10.18 -22.68 -6.60
C GLY A 131 -10.87 -23.66 -5.64
N TYR A 132 -11.45 -23.17 -4.54
CA TYR A 132 -12.23 -24.00 -3.62
C TYR A 132 -13.44 -24.64 -4.30
N SER A 133 -14.17 -23.87 -5.11
CA SER A 133 -15.32 -24.36 -5.90
C SER A 133 -14.91 -25.46 -6.89
N LEU A 134 -13.75 -25.31 -7.55
CA LEU A 134 -13.18 -26.33 -8.43
C LEU A 134 -12.84 -27.61 -7.67
N GLY A 135 -12.13 -27.52 -6.55
CA GLY A 135 -11.78 -28.67 -5.71
C GLY A 135 -13.03 -29.42 -5.23
N ARG A 136 -14.06 -28.70 -4.78
CA ARG A 136 -15.35 -29.30 -4.38
C ARG A 136 -16.03 -30.02 -5.55
N THR A 137 -16.02 -29.41 -6.74
CA THR A 137 -16.62 -30.01 -7.94
C THR A 137 -15.88 -31.27 -8.35
N TYR A 138 -14.55 -31.24 -8.34
CA TYR A 138 -13.73 -32.40 -8.65
C TYR A 138 -14.01 -33.57 -7.69
N ASN A 139 -14.00 -33.31 -6.37
CA ASN A 139 -14.32 -34.31 -5.35
C ASN A 139 -15.72 -34.89 -5.53
N LYS A 140 -16.70 -34.04 -5.85
CA LYS A 140 -18.06 -34.49 -6.18
C LYS A 140 -18.07 -35.41 -7.41
N CYS A 141 -17.39 -35.03 -8.49
CA CYS A 141 -17.31 -35.87 -9.69
C CYS A 141 -16.62 -37.21 -9.41
N ASN A 142 -15.58 -37.22 -8.57
CA ASN A 142 -14.88 -38.45 -8.19
C ASN A 142 -15.70 -39.37 -7.28
N SER A 143 -16.65 -38.84 -6.52
CA SER A 143 -17.55 -39.62 -5.67
C SER A 143 -18.59 -40.44 -6.45
N TYR A 144 -18.84 -40.13 -7.73
CA TYR A 144 -19.78 -40.89 -8.55
C TYR A 144 -19.24 -42.27 -8.91
N LYS A 145 -19.99 -43.32 -8.54
CA LYS A 145 -19.68 -44.72 -8.90
C LYS A 145 -20.08 -45.06 -10.34
N ASN A 146 -21.09 -44.38 -10.89
CA ASN A 146 -21.54 -44.58 -12.27
C ASN A 146 -20.58 -43.86 -13.24
N SER A 147 -20.04 -44.60 -14.21
CA SER A 147 -19.04 -44.10 -15.17
C SER A 147 -19.56 -42.99 -16.07
N VAL A 148 -20.82 -43.07 -16.53
CA VAL A 148 -21.44 -42.06 -17.40
C VAL A 148 -21.68 -40.76 -16.62
N LEU A 149 -22.20 -40.84 -15.40
CA LEU A 149 -22.37 -39.67 -14.51
C LEU A 149 -21.02 -39.05 -14.14
N LYS A 150 -20.00 -39.88 -13.87
CA LYS A 150 -18.64 -39.42 -13.61
C LYS A 150 -18.05 -38.68 -14.82
N GLN A 151 -18.16 -39.23 -16.03
CA GLN A 151 -17.65 -38.60 -17.25
C GLN A 151 -18.37 -37.28 -17.55
N SER A 152 -19.70 -37.26 -17.47
CA SER A 152 -20.49 -36.04 -17.68
C SER A 152 -20.16 -34.96 -16.64
N CYS A 153 -19.97 -35.34 -15.37
CA CYS A 153 -19.53 -34.41 -14.33
C CYS A 153 -18.12 -33.87 -14.60
N MET A 154 -17.17 -34.75 -14.97
CA MET A 154 -15.80 -34.34 -15.27
C MET A 154 -15.74 -33.39 -16.47
N ALA A 155 -16.59 -33.58 -17.49
CA ALA A 155 -16.69 -32.64 -18.61
C ALA A 155 -17.12 -31.24 -18.13
N LYS A 156 -18.11 -31.16 -17.24
CA LYS A 156 -18.53 -29.89 -16.61
C LYS A 156 -17.42 -29.27 -15.77
N PHE A 157 -16.69 -30.09 -15.02
CA PHE A 157 -15.54 -29.67 -14.23
C PHE A 157 -14.44 -29.04 -15.10
N TYR A 158 -14.09 -29.66 -16.23
CA TYR A 158 -13.09 -29.09 -17.14
C TYR A 158 -13.53 -27.74 -17.72
N MET A 159 -14.79 -27.61 -18.13
CA MET A 159 -15.34 -26.33 -18.59
C MET A 159 -15.25 -25.23 -17.52
N GLN A 160 -15.65 -25.55 -16.28
CA GLN A 160 -15.52 -24.61 -15.16
C GLN A 160 -14.07 -24.22 -14.89
N THR A 161 -13.14 -25.17 -15.05
CA THR A 161 -11.72 -24.90 -14.84
C THR A 161 -11.14 -24.00 -15.91
N THR A 162 -11.50 -24.19 -17.17
CA THR A 162 -11.08 -23.30 -18.26
C THR A 162 -11.55 -21.88 -18.02
N VAL A 163 -12.82 -21.70 -17.63
CA VAL A 163 -13.36 -20.38 -17.28
C VAL A 163 -12.59 -19.76 -16.13
N TYR A 164 -12.34 -20.53 -15.06
CA TYR A 164 -11.54 -20.08 -13.92
C TYR A 164 -10.15 -19.60 -14.35
N LEU A 165 -9.40 -20.39 -15.14
CA LEU A 165 -8.05 -20.03 -15.57
C LEU A 165 -8.02 -18.79 -16.48
N VAL A 166 -9.02 -18.63 -17.36
CA VAL A 166 -9.13 -17.44 -18.22
C VAL A 166 -9.43 -16.20 -17.39
N SER A 167 -10.40 -16.28 -16.47
CA SER A 167 -10.72 -15.18 -15.56
C SER A 167 -9.51 -14.83 -14.67
N ALA A 168 -8.83 -15.84 -14.14
CA ALA A 168 -7.65 -15.66 -13.32
C ALA A 168 -6.54 -14.89 -14.04
N ARG A 169 -6.17 -15.32 -15.26
CA ARG A 169 -5.15 -14.64 -16.06
C ARG A 169 -5.55 -13.22 -16.43
N SER A 170 -6.83 -12.99 -16.70
CA SER A 170 -7.35 -11.64 -16.95
C SER A 170 -7.19 -10.75 -15.71
N SER A 171 -7.57 -11.26 -14.53
CA SER A 171 -7.42 -10.52 -13.27
C SER A 171 -5.95 -10.23 -12.95
N ILE A 172 -5.06 -11.21 -13.12
CA ILE A 172 -3.59 -11.04 -12.99
C ILE A 172 -3.11 -9.89 -13.87
N LYS A 173 -3.50 -9.90 -15.15
CA LYS A 173 -3.09 -8.87 -16.10
C LYS A 173 -3.57 -7.48 -15.70
N THR A 174 -4.82 -7.36 -15.25
CA THR A 174 -5.39 -6.09 -14.79
C THR A 174 -4.66 -5.58 -13.56
N ILE A 175 -4.41 -6.44 -12.56
CA ILE A 175 -3.67 -6.05 -11.36
C ILE A 175 -2.26 -5.64 -11.73
N ARG A 176 -1.55 -6.43 -12.54
CA ARG A 176 -0.18 -6.09 -12.96
C ARG A 176 -0.11 -4.73 -13.62
N LYS A 177 -1.08 -4.40 -14.47
CA LYS A 177 -1.20 -3.08 -15.10
C LYS A 177 -1.49 -1.99 -14.05
N SER A 178 -2.43 -2.23 -13.16
CA SER A 178 -2.78 -1.33 -12.04
C SER A 178 -1.55 -1.05 -11.16
N THR A 179 -0.84 -2.09 -10.73
CA THR A 179 0.40 -2.02 -9.95
C THR A 179 1.52 -1.32 -10.72
N SER A 180 1.70 -1.58 -12.03
CA SER A 180 2.79 -0.97 -12.81
C SER A 180 2.56 0.47 -13.22
N GLU A 181 1.30 0.91 -13.33
CA GLU A 181 0.95 2.26 -13.81
C GLU A 181 0.48 3.16 -12.67
N ARG A 182 -0.40 2.68 -11.78
CA ARG A 182 -1.01 3.50 -10.72
C ARG A 182 -0.07 3.69 -9.53
N ILE A 183 0.71 2.68 -9.13
CA ILE A 183 1.64 2.85 -7.99
C ILE A 183 2.68 3.93 -8.30
N PRO A 184 3.38 3.92 -9.45
CA PRO A 184 4.36 4.97 -9.76
C PRO A 184 3.73 6.35 -9.96
N ALA A 185 2.48 6.43 -10.46
CA ALA A 185 1.77 7.69 -10.60
C ALA A 185 1.48 8.32 -9.22
N VAL A 186 0.94 7.54 -8.28
CA VAL A 186 0.71 8.03 -6.91
C VAL A 186 2.03 8.38 -6.22
N PHE A 187 3.07 7.59 -6.48
CA PHE A 187 4.40 7.91 -6.01
C PHE A 187 4.87 9.24 -6.56
N THR A 188 4.80 9.48 -7.87
CA THR A 188 5.26 10.74 -8.46
C THR A 188 4.45 11.94 -7.95
N ASP A 189 3.12 11.84 -7.96
CA ASP A 189 2.26 12.97 -7.59
C ASP A 189 2.27 13.24 -6.09
N GLY A 190 2.17 12.18 -5.27
CA GLY A 190 2.19 12.28 -3.82
C GLY A 190 3.55 12.73 -3.29
N ASN A 191 4.66 12.16 -3.82
CA ASN A 191 6.02 12.53 -3.46
C ASN A 191 6.32 14.00 -3.80
N VAL A 192 5.97 14.45 -5.02
CA VAL A 192 6.13 15.85 -5.40
C VAL A 192 5.33 16.78 -4.48
N CYS A 193 4.09 16.42 -4.14
CA CYS A 193 3.24 17.21 -3.26
C CYS A 193 3.82 17.30 -1.83
N THR A 194 4.16 16.17 -1.22
CA THR A 194 4.63 16.13 0.17
C THR A 194 6.04 16.69 0.35
N HIS A 195 6.98 16.37 -0.54
CA HIS A 195 8.32 16.97 -0.49
C HIS A 195 8.31 18.45 -0.85
N SER A 196 7.41 18.92 -1.72
CA SER A 196 7.30 20.36 -1.97
C SER A 196 6.78 21.09 -0.73
N ALA A 197 5.75 20.55 -0.06
CA ALA A 197 5.24 21.11 1.18
C ALA A 197 6.30 21.13 2.29
N SER A 198 7.01 20.01 2.50
CA SER A 198 8.14 19.93 3.43
C SER A 198 9.23 20.94 3.07
N SER A 199 9.69 20.98 1.82
CA SER A 199 10.77 21.88 1.40
C SER A 199 10.43 23.36 1.60
N GLN A 200 9.19 23.75 1.30
CA GLN A 200 8.71 25.12 1.53
C GLN A 200 8.71 25.46 3.03
N ALA A 201 8.24 24.53 3.87
CA ALA A 201 8.22 24.72 5.31
C ALA A 201 9.63 24.81 5.90
N VAL A 202 10.55 23.91 5.50
CA VAL A 202 11.96 23.94 5.90
C VAL A 202 12.61 25.26 5.48
N GLN A 203 12.37 25.75 4.27
CA GLN A 203 12.87 27.06 3.83
C GLN A 203 12.34 28.21 4.70
N GLY A 204 11.03 28.22 5.00
CA GLY A 204 10.45 29.22 5.89
C GLY A 204 11.03 29.17 7.32
N LEU A 205 11.27 27.98 7.86
CA LEU A 205 11.94 27.80 9.16
C LEU A 205 13.40 28.27 9.12
N GLN A 206 14.12 28.08 8.00
CA GLN A 206 15.46 28.61 7.82
C GLN A 206 15.47 30.15 7.77
N GLU A 207 14.47 30.78 7.16
CA GLU A 207 14.30 32.24 7.19
C GLU A 207 14.10 32.75 8.62
N ILE A 208 13.26 32.07 9.42
CA ILE A 208 13.10 32.39 10.85
C ILE A 208 14.42 32.24 11.61
N SER A 209 15.19 31.19 11.32
CA SER A 209 16.52 31.01 11.92
C SER A 209 17.42 32.23 11.63
N SER A 210 17.39 32.76 10.41
CA SER A 210 18.14 33.98 10.09
C SER A 210 17.66 35.22 10.87
N HIS A 211 16.35 35.33 11.16
CA HIS A 211 15.79 36.39 11.99
C HIS A 211 16.23 36.28 13.46
N ILE A 212 16.28 35.06 14.00
CA ILE A 212 16.80 34.80 15.35
C ILE A 212 18.28 35.18 15.43
N ASP A 213 19.10 34.86 14.43
CA ASP A 213 20.51 35.30 14.36
C ASP A 213 20.64 36.83 14.38
N ALA A 214 19.80 37.52 13.61
CA ALA A 214 19.75 38.98 13.59
C ALA A 214 19.32 39.56 14.96
N CYS A 215 18.38 38.92 15.65
CA CYS A 215 17.95 39.31 16.99
C CYS A 215 19.08 39.12 18.03
N VAL A 216 19.76 37.97 17.99
CA VAL A 216 20.87 37.64 18.89
C VAL A 216 22.04 38.60 18.68
N SER A 217 22.39 38.91 17.43
CA SER A 217 23.50 39.81 17.11
C SER A 217 23.25 41.25 17.53
N ARG A 218 22.00 41.75 17.45
CA ARG A 218 21.64 43.10 17.93
C ARG A 218 21.69 43.23 19.46
N ARG A 219 21.65 42.11 20.19
CA ARG A 219 21.64 42.07 21.67
C ARG A 219 23.01 41.81 22.29
N ARG A 220 24.01 41.42 21.49
CA ARG A 220 25.43 41.39 21.89
C ARG A 220 26.06 42.76 21.72
#